data_AF-A0AAE1J5T2-F1
#
_entry.id   AF-A0AAE1J5T2-F1
#
_cell.length_a   1.000
_cell.length_b   1.000
_cell.length_c   1.000
_cell.angle_alpha   90.00
_cell.angle_beta   90.00
_cell.angle_gamma   90.00
#
_symmetry.space_group_name_H-M   'P 1'
#
loop_
_entity.id
_entity.type
_entity.pdbx_description
1 polymer ?
#
loop_
_entity_poly.entity_id
_entity_poly.type
_entity_poly.pdbx_seq_one_letter_code
_entity_poly.pdbx_strand_id
1 'polypeptide(L)'
;MASPAHFDDDFDFEGGFGRHSGDKRSSPDYDHEDYDGDPFAPKKAKLKAEEASPGVTTGMILSLRESLQSCKDTLAKCQSEYDAAKSEIQKWHSSLQNEPILPAGTTPEPKMLINYLQALKSSEESLREQLEKARKKEAAFIVTFAKREQEIAELKSTVRDLKAQLKPPSMQGRKLLLDPAVHEEFTRLKNLVEDKEKKVKELQDNIAAVNFTPQSKMGKMLMAKCRTLQEENEEIGNQASEGKMHELAMKLAMQKSQKVELRSQFEGLRKFMEGLTNDVERSNEMVVMMQEKLEEKDNVIQRLKRELQQKSSMEDEKIDAASEKKENCEKIAEEPVN
;
A
#
# COMPACT_ATOMS: atom_id res chain seq x y z
N MET A 1 -22.57 -35.79 -46.27
CA MET A 1 -23.29 -35.22 -45.11
C MET A 1 -22.55 -33.98 -44.68
N ALA A 2 -23.14 -32.84 -44.34
CA ALA A 2 -24.41 -32.22 -44.66
C ALA A 2 -24.15 -30.73 -44.32
N SER A 3 -24.48 -29.85 -45.28
CA SER A 3 -24.71 -28.40 -45.23
C SER A 3 -23.91 -27.46 -44.30
N PRO A 4 -23.30 -26.40 -44.86
CA PRO A 4 -23.19 -25.09 -44.21
C PRO A 4 -24.39 -24.21 -44.57
N ALA A 5 -24.92 -23.49 -43.57
CA ALA A 5 -26.02 -22.55 -43.75
C ALA A 5 -25.55 -21.24 -44.41
N HIS A 6 -26.36 -20.88 -45.39
CA HIS A 6 -26.46 -19.69 -46.21
C HIS A 6 -27.20 -18.57 -45.45
N PHE A 7 -27.06 -17.35 -45.99
CA PHE A 7 -27.81 -16.09 -45.83
C PHE A 7 -26.98 -14.95 -45.23
N ASP A 8 -26.77 -13.81 -45.89
CA ASP A 8 -27.05 -13.37 -47.26
C ASP A 8 -26.43 -11.97 -47.44
N ASP A 9 -26.06 -11.68 -48.69
CA ASP A 9 -26.26 -10.43 -49.44
C ASP A 9 -25.70 -9.09 -48.90
N ASP A 10 -25.10 -8.21 -49.69
CA ASP A 10 -24.75 -8.19 -51.11
C ASP A 10 -23.97 -6.89 -51.39
N PHE A 11 -23.04 -6.97 -52.33
CA PHE A 11 -22.70 -6.01 -53.40
C PHE A 11 -22.28 -4.56 -53.06
N ASP A 12 -21.03 -4.15 -53.37
CA ASP A 12 -20.42 -3.87 -54.69
C ASP A 12 -20.94 -2.56 -55.34
N PHE A 13 -20.12 -1.51 -55.47
CA PHE A 13 -19.01 -1.27 -56.40
C PHE A 13 -19.45 -0.83 -57.80
N GLU A 14 -18.84 0.28 -58.23
CA GLU A 14 -18.70 0.78 -59.61
C GLU A 14 -19.89 1.44 -60.31
N GLY A 15 -19.58 2.54 -61.02
CA GLY A 15 -20.52 3.13 -61.97
C GLY A 15 -20.19 4.57 -62.38
N GLY A 16 -19.00 4.81 -62.94
CA GLY A 16 -18.77 6.02 -63.71
C GLY A 16 -19.17 5.84 -65.17
N PHE A 17 -20.24 6.49 -65.64
CA PHE A 17 -20.52 6.89 -67.04
C PHE A 17 -21.58 8.01 -66.91
N GLY A 18 -21.44 9.21 -67.48
CA GLY A 18 -21.35 9.48 -68.90
C GLY A 18 -22.69 10.01 -69.43
N ARG A 19 -22.71 11.32 -69.75
CA ARG A 19 -23.42 11.96 -70.88
C ARG A 19 -24.93 12.31 -70.81
N HIS A 20 -25.13 13.63 -70.91
CA HIS A 20 -25.95 14.40 -71.86
C HIS A 20 -27.49 14.45 -71.79
N SER A 21 -27.96 15.69 -72.01
CA SER A 21 -29.21 16.10 -72.68
C SER A 21 -30.48 15.93 -71.85
N GLY A 22 -31.39 16.89 -71.71
CA GLY A 22 -31.71 18.08 -72.48
C GLY A 22 -33.22 18.30 -72.31
N ASP A 23 -33.66 19.54 -72.55
CA ASP A 23 -35.04 19.99 -72.75
C ASP A 23 -35.96 20.29 -71.54
N LYS A 24 -36.13 21.62 -71.38
CA LYS A 24 -37.39 22.41 -71.40
C LYS A 24 -38.46 22.20 -70.32
N ARG A 25 -38.62 23.31 -69.58
CA ARG A 25 -39.85 23.99 -69.13
C ARG A 25 -41.18 23.25 -69.31
N SER A 26 -41.97 23.28 -68.24
CA SER A 26 -43.39 23.67 -68.29
C SER A 26 -43.80 24.28 -66.93
N SER A 27 -44.37 25.50 -66.97
CA SER A 27 -45.34 26.03 -65.97
C SER A 27 -46.63 25.19 -66.04
N PRO A 28 -47.63 25.27 -65.13
CA PRO A 28 -48.17 26.45 -64.41
C PRO A 28 -48.50 26.10 -62.92
N ASP A 29 -49.23 26.83 -62.06
CA ASP A 29 -50.10 27.99 -62.12
C ASP A 29 -50.23 28.56 -60.69
N TYR A 30 -50.75 29.78 -60.57
CA TYR A 30 -51.08 30.46 -59.31
C TYR A 30 -52.20 29.75 -58.54
N ASP A 31 -52.16 29.81 -57.21
CA ASP A 31 -53.37 29.89 -56.40
C ASP A 31 -53.17 30.77 -55.15
N HIS A 32 -54.27 31.43 -54.81
CA HIS A 32 -54.42 32.66 -54.04
C HIS A 32 -54.88 32.37 -52.60
N GLU A 33 -54.66 33.33 -51.70
CA GLU A 33 -55.38 33.58 -50.42
C GLU A 33 -54.89 32.83 -49.17
N ASP A 34 -54.43 33.57 -48.14
CA ASP A 34 -55.30 33.98 -47.02
C ASP A 34 -54.54 34.81 -45.95
N TYR A 35 -55.02 36.04 -45.78
CA TYR A 35 -55.18 36.86 -44.56
C TYR A 35 -54.04 37.07 -43.52
N ASP A 36 -53.56 38.31 -43.52
CA ASP A 36 -53.95 39.37 -42.57
C ASP A 36 -53.90 39.02 -41.06
N GLY A 37 -52.90 39.58 -40.39
CA GLY A 37 -52.70 39.49 -38.94
C GLY A 37 -51.95 40.70 -38.41
N ASP A 38 -52.51 41.91 -38.60
CA ASP A 38 -52.03 43.14 -37.97
C ASP A 38 -52.19 43.08 -36.43
N PRO A 39 -51.09 43.13 -35.64
CA PRO A 39 -51.13 43.08 -34.18
C PRO A 39 -51.79 44.28 -33.48
N PHE A 40 -52.17 45.36 -34.19
CA PHE A 40 -52.65 46.60 -33.57
C PHE A 40 -54.18 46.82 -33.59
N ALA A 41 -54.97 45.82 -33.99
CA ALA A 41 -56.44 45.93 -33.96
C ALA A 41 -57.00 45.80 -32.52
N PRO A 42 -57.71 46.80 -31.97
CA PRO A 42 -58.12 46.81 -30.56
C PRO A 42 -59.43 46.04 -30.35
N LYS A 43 -59.37 44.82 -29.79
CA LYS A 43 -60.56 44.10 -29.30
C LYS A 43 -60.87 44.48 -27.85
N LYS A 44 -61.88 45.35 -27.69
CA LYS A 44 -62.54 45.67 -26.41
C LYS A 44 -63.26 44.44 -25.86
N ALA A 45 -62.84 43.94 -24.70
CA ALA A 45 -63.62 43.03 -23.89
C ALA A 45 -63.98 43.69 -22.55
N LYS A 46 -65.29 43.68 -22.28
CA LYS A 46 -65.99 44.29 -21.14
C LYS A 46 -65.54 43.68 -19.82
N LEU A 47 -65.01 44.51 -18.91
CA LEU A 47 -64.89 44.19 -17.49
C LEU A 47 -66.26 44.42 -16.85
N LYS A 48 -66.99 43.34 -16.55
CA LYS A 48 -68.02 43.38 -15.51
C LYS A 48 -67.26 43.31 -14.19
N ALA A 49 -67.30 44.42 -13.46
CA ALA A 49 -66.84 44.52 -12.09
C ALA A 49 -67.65 43.55 -11.22
N GLU A 50 -67.12 42.36 -11.02
CA GLU A 50 -67.28 41.66 -9.76
C GLU A 50 -66.26 42.30 -8.83
N GLU A 51 -66.68 42.74 -7.64
CA GLU A 51 -65.78 43.31 -6.63
C GLU A 51 -64.71 42.26 -6.29
N ALA A 52 -63.63 42.34 -7.06
CA ALA A 52 -62.45 41.53 -6.89
C ALA A 52 -61.97 41.79 -5.48
N SER A 53 -62.13 40.78 -4.63
CA SER A 53 -61.50 40.71 -3.32
C SER A 53 -60.06 41.19 -3.47
N PRO A 54 -59.51 42.02 -2.55
CA PRO A 54 -58.23 42.72 -2.74
C PRO A 54 -57.09 41.84 -3.30
N GLY A 55 -57.11 40.53 -3.02
CA GLY A 55 -56.18 39.55 -3.58
C GLY A 55 -56.25 39.32 -5.10
N VAL A 56 -57.43 39.38 -5.74
CA VAL A 56 -57.60 39.12 -7.19
C VAL A 56 -57.10 40.31 -8.03
N THR A 57 -57.47 41.53 -7.63
CA THR A 57 -56.98 42.76 -8.28
C THR A 57 -55.48 42.91 -8.08
N THR A 58 -54.97 42.57 -6.89
CA THR A 58 -53.53 42.53 -6.61
C THR A 58 -52.83 41.47 -7.48
N GLY A 59 -53.42 40.28 -7.65
CA GLY A 59 -52.90 39.24 -8.52
C GLY A 59 -52.77 39.67 -9.98
N MET A 60 -53.79 40.31 -10.56
CA MET A 60 -53.72 40.83 -11.94
C MET A 60 -52.67 41.94 -12.09
N ILE A 61 -52.55 42.84 -11.12
CA ILE A 61 -51.52 43.89 -11.12
C ILE A 61 -50.12 43.27 -11.06
N LEU A 62 -49.93 42.21 -10.26
CA LEU A 62 -48.67 41.48 -10.18
C LEU A 62 -48.34 40.77 -11.51
N SER A 63 -49.29 40.07 -12.13
CA SER A 63 -49.09 39.42 -13.43
C SER A 63 -48.78 40.43 -14.54
N LEU A 64 -49.42 41.60 -14.55
CA LEU A 64 -49.12 42.66 -15.51
C LEU A 64 -47.75 43.29 -15.26
N ARG A 65 -47.35 43.47 -13.99
CA ARG A 65 -46.00 43.92 -13.64
C ARG A 65 -44.94 42.91 -14.04
N GLU A 66 -45.18 41.63 -13.81
CA GLU A 66 -44.30 40.53 -14.22
C GLU A 66 -44.19 40.45 -15.75
N SER A 67 -45.30 40.55 -16.47
CA SER A 67 -45.31 40.59 -17.94
C SER A 67 -44.62 41.84 -18.50
N LEU A 68 -44.84 43.01 -17.89
CA LEU A 68 -44.15 44.25 -18.26
C LEU A 68 -42.65 44.15 -17.99
N GLN A 69 -42.26 43.55 -16.86
CA GLN A 69 -40.86 43.31 -16.52
C GLN A 69 -40.22 42.33 -17.50
N SER A 70 -40.89 41.22 -17.83
CA SER A 70 -40.47 40.28 -18.86
C SER A 70 -40.30 40.95 -20.23
N CYS A 71 -41.24 41.79 -20.64
CA CYS A 71 -41.16 42.57 -21.88
C CYS A 71 -39.99 43.57 -21.87
N LYS A 72 -39.69 44.16 -20.72
CA LYS A 72 -38.55 45.06 -20.55
C LYS A 72 -37.22 44.30 -20.63
N ASP A 73 -37.17 43.10 -20.06
CA ASP A 73 -35.99 42.23 -20.10
C ASP A 73 -35.75 41.70 -21.52
N THR A 74 -36.80 41.32 -22.26
CA THR A 74 -36.67 40.93 -23.67
C THR A 74 -36.24 42.11 -24.55
N LEU A 75 -36.75 43.32 -24.31
CA LEU A 75 -36.30 44.52 -25.02
C LEU A 75 -34.81 44.79 -24.74
N ALA A 76 -34.37 44.69 -23.49
CA ALA A 76 -32.96 44.84 -23.14
C ALA A 76 -32.07 43.79 -23.81
N LYS A 77 -32.55 42.55 -23.90
CA LYS A 77 -31.87 41.48 -24.64
C LYS A 77 -31.76 41.80 -26.13
N CYS A 78 -32.88 42.15 -26.78
CA CYS A 78 -32.87 42.54 -28.20
C CYS A 78 -31.95 43.73 -28.47
N GLN A 79 -31.90 44.71 -27.57
CA GLN A 79 -30.99 45.85 -27.69
C GLN A 79 -29.52 45.40 -27.61
N SER A 80 -29.19 44.50 -26.67
CA SER A 80 -27.83 43.96 -26.56
C SER A 80 -27.43 43.14 -27.79
N GLU A 81 -28.34 42.36 -28.37
CA GLU A 81 -28.12 41.60 -29.60
C GLU A 81 -27.95 42.53 -30.80
N TYR A 82 -28.73 43.60 -30.89
CA TYR A 82 -28.57 44.64 -31.91
C TYR A 82 -27.21 45.33 -31.83
N ASP A 83 -26.78 45.73 -30.63
CA ASP A 83 -25.49 46.39 -30.42
C ASP A 83 -24.32 45.43 -30.69
N ALA A 84 -24.47 44.14 -30.36
CA ALA A 84 -23.51 43.09 -30.69
C ALA A 84 -23.41 42.90 -32.22
N ALA A 85 -24.53 42.74 -32.92
CA ALA A 85 -24.59 42.60 -34.37
C ALA A 85 -24.00 43.82 -35.09
N LYS A 86 -24.27 45.04 -34.58
CA LYS A 86 -23.70 46.28 -35.10
C LYS A 86 -22.19 46.33 -34.92
N SER A 87 -21.69 45.92 -33.75
CA SER A 87 -20.24 45.84 -33.47
C SER A 87 -19.56 44.81 -34.36
N GLU A 88 -20.24 43.68 -34.63
CA GLU A 88 -19.77 42.66 -35.56
C GLU A 88 -19.70 43.19 -36.99
N ILE A 89 -20.74 43.84 -37.50
CA ILE A 89 -20.74 44.48 -38.83
C ILE A 89 -19.59 45.51 -38.95
N GLN A 90 -19.36 46.32 -37.92
CA GLN A 90 -18.26 47.28 -37.90
C GLN A 90 -16.89 46.58 -37.93
N LYS A 91 -16.76 45.44 -37.24
CA LYS A 91 -15.56 44.59 -37.31
C LYS A 91 -15.35 44.04 -38.71
N TRP A 92 -16.40 43.52 -39.38
CA TRP A 92 -16.33 43.06 -40.77
C TRP A 92 -15.87 44.17 -41.72
N HIS A 93 -16.43 45.38 -41.58
CA HIS A 93 -16.00 46.54 -42.37
C HIS A 93 -14.52 46.89 -42.15
N SER A 94 -14.06 46.88 -40.90
CA SER A 94 -12.66 47.18 -40.56
C SER A 94 -11.71 46.12 -41.14
N SER A 95 -12.07 44.83 -41.06
CA SER A 95 -11.28 43.74 -41.65
C SER A 95 -11.17 43.87 -43.16
N LEU A 96 -12.30 44.12 -43.85
CA LEU A 96 -12.33 44.29 -45.29
C LEU A 96 -11.51 45.51 -45.75
N GLN A 97 -11.50 46.60 -44.98
CA GLN A 97 -10.71 47.79 -45.29
C GLN A 97 -9.19 47.54 -45.20
N ASN A 98 -8.78 46.62 -44.33
CA ASN A 98 -7.37 46.26 -44.15
C ASN A 98 -6.90 45.17 -45.14
N GLU A 99 -7.80 44.60 -45.95
CA GLU A 99 -7.46 43.50 -46.85
C GLU A 99 -6.93 44.03 -48.19
N PRO A 100 -5.81 43.50 -48.73
CA PRO A 100 -5.03 44.10 -49.82
C PRO A 100 -5.72 44.15 -51.20
N ILE A 101 -7.00 43.79 -51.28
CA ILE A 101 -7.78 43.69 -52.53
C ILE A 101 -8.42 45.04 -52.89
N LEU A 102 -8.43 46.01 -51.98
CA LEU A 102 -9.04 47.33 -52.21
C LEU A 102 -8.00 48.38 -52.64
N PRO A 103 -8.14 49.00 -53.82
CA PRO A 103 -7.51 50.30 -54.08
C PRO A 103 -7.98 51.29 -53.01
N ALA A 104 -7.06 52.03 -52.40
CA ALA A 104 -7.38 52.97 -51.33
C ALA A 104 -8.43 53.99 -51.82
N GLY A 105 -9.64 53.94 -51.24
CA GLY A 105 -10.66 54.99 -51.36
C GLY A 105 -11.93 54.70 -52.18
N THR A 106 -12.17 53.49 -52.69
CA THR A 106 -13.45 53.15 -53.34
C THR A 106 -14.27 52.13 -52.54
N THR A 107 -15.58 52.34 -52.46
CA THR A 107 -16.53 51.36 -51.90
C THR A 107 -16.57 50.14 -52.81
N PRO A 108 -16.17 48.95 -52.35
CA PRO A 108 -16.15 47.76 -53.21
C PRO A 108 -17.57 47.36 -53.63
N GLU A 109 -17.77 47.17 -54.93
CA GLU A 109 -19.02 46.64 -55.45
C GLU A 109 -19.21 45.20 -54.93
N PRO A 110 -20.37 44.83 -54.37
CA PRO A 110 -20.60 43.51 -53.76
C PRO A 110 -20.22 42.33 -54.66
N LYS A 111 -20.38 42.46 -55.97
CA LYS A 111 -20.01 41.43 -56.95
C LYS A 111 -18.51 41.12 -56.99
N MET A 112 -17.66 42.14 -56.79
CA MET A 112 -16.20 41.95 -56.80
C MET A 112 -15.74 41.16 -55.58
N LEU A 113 -16.30 41.46 -54.40
CA LEU A 113 -16.03 40.71 -53.18
C LEU A 113 -16.52 39.27 -53.28
N ILE A 114 -17.71 39.05 -53.83
CA ILE A 114 -18.27 37.70 -54.05
C ILE A 114 -17.37 36.89 -54.99
N ASN A 115 -16.91 37.48 -56.10
CA ASN A 115 -16.01 36.80 -57.04
C ASN A 115 -14.65 36.46 -56.40
N TYR A 116 -14.09 37.37 -55.60
CA TYR A 116 -12.85 37.12 -54.88
C TYR A 116 -13.03 36.01 -53.84
N LEU A 117 -14.09 36.04 -53.03
CA LEU A 117 -14.39 34.98 -52.06
C LEU A 117 -14.58 33.64 -52.75
N GLN A 118 -15.23 33.63 -53.92
CA GLN A 118 -15.40 32.41 -54.71
C GLN A 118 -14.06 31.88 -55.24
N ALA A 119 -13.16 32.76 -55.69
CA ALA A 119 -11.81 32.39 -56.14
C ALA A 119 -10.92 31.92 -54.97
N LEU A 120 -11.03 32.58 -53.82
CA LEU A 120 -10.33 32.18 -52.61
C LEU A 120 -10.80 30.80 -52.15
N LYS A 121 -12.12 30.57 -52.12
CA LYS A 121 -12.74 29.28 -51.78
C LYS A 121 -12.30 28.17 -52.74
N SER A 122 -12.25 28.43 -54.05
CA SER A 122 -11.77 27.42 -55.01
C SER A 122 -10.28 27.15 -54.86
N SER A 123 -9.47 28.16 -54.52
CA SER A 123 -8.04 28.00 -54.23
C SER A 123 -7.80 27.21 -52.94
N GLU A 124 -8.60 27.45 -51.89
CA GLU A 124 -8.59 26.71 -50.63
C GLU A 124 -8.94 25.23 -50.87
N GLU A 125 -10.00 24.97 -51.63
CA GLU A 125 -10.43 23.62 -51.98
C GLU A 125 -9.37 22.87 -52.80
N SER A 126 -8.72 23.55 -53.75
CA SER A 126 -7.60 22.99 -54.52
C SER A 126 -6.40 22.64 -53.65
N LEU A 127 -5.99 23.54 -52.74
CA LEU A 127 -4.88 23.29 -51.81
C LEU A 127 -5.22 22.15 -50.84
N ARG A 128 -6.46 22.07 -50.37
CA ARG A 128 -6.95 20.98 -49.53
C ARG A 128 -6.87 19.64 -50.27
N GLU A 129 -7.25 19.59 -51.54
CA GLU A 129 -7.13 18.37 -52.34
C GLU A 129 -5.68 17.96 -52.55
N GLN A 130 -4.77 18.91 -52.80
CA GLN A 130 -3.34 18.65 -52.92
C GLN A 130 -2.74 18.11 -51.60
N LEU A 131 -3.17 18.67 -50.47
CA LEU A 131 -2.75 18.22 -49.14
C LEU A 131 -3.23 16.79 -48.86
N GLU A 132 -4.47 16.46 -49.19
CA GLU A 132 -4.99 15.09 -49.07
C GLU A 132 -4.24 14.10 -49.98
N LYS A 133 -3.92 14.51 -51.21
CA LYS A 133 -3.09 13.70 -52.13
C LYS A 133 -1.68 13.48 -51.56
N ALA A 134 -1.05 14.52 -51.00
CA ALA A 134 0.26 14.41 -50.38
C ALA A 134 0.23 13.50 -49.14
N ARG A 135 -0.78 13.65 -48.28
CA ARG A 135 -0.99 12.82 -47.09
C ARG A 135 -1.20 11.34 -47.43
N LYS A 136 -1.98 11.04 -48.47
CA LYS A 136 -2.15 9.66 -48.97
C LYS A 136 -0.85 9.06 -49.51
N LYS A 137 -0.04 9.85 -50.23
CA LYS A 137 1.28 9.41 -50.72
C LYS A 137 2.26 9.16 -49.57
N GLU A 138 2.30 10.05 -48.58
CA GLU A 138 3.13 9.89 -47.38
C GLU A 138 2.77 8.61 -46.62
N ALA A 139 1.47 8.37 -46.38
CA ALA A 139 1.00 7.15 -45.74
C ALA A 139 1.40 5.89 -46.52
N ALA A 140 1.28 5.91 -47.86
CA ALA A 140 1.73 4.81 -48.70
C ALA A 140 3.24 4.57 -48.58
N PHE A 141 4.05 5.65 -48.55
CA PHE A 141 5.49 5.53 -48.36
C PHE A 141 5.85 4.91 -47.01
N ILE A 142 5.22 5.35 -45.92
CA ILE A 142 5.46 4.79 -44.57
C ILE A 142 5.23 3.26 -44.56
N VAL A 143 4.13 2.79 -45.16
CA VAL A 143 3.84 1.35 -45.26
C VAL A 143 4.90 0.62 -46.09
N THR A 144 5.30 1.17 -47.23
CA THR A 144 6.34 0.54 -48.07
C THR A 144 7.71 0.51 -47.41
N PHE A 145 8.08 1.56 -46.66
CA PHE A 145 9.32 1.60 -45.90
C PHE A 145 9.31 0.57 -44.78
N ALA A 146 8.23 0.48 -44.00
CA ALA A 146 8.09 -0.52 -42.95
C ALA A 146 8.22 -1.95 -43.50
N LYS A 147 7.60 -2.24 -44.66
CA LYS A 147 7.71 -3.55 -45.32
C LYS A 147 9.14 -3.84 -45.78
N ARG A 148 9.84 -2.85 -46.34
CA ARG A 148 11.26 -2.99 -46.74
C ARG A 148 12.19 -3.17 -45.54
N GLU A 149 11.94 -2.48 -44.44
CA GLU A 149 12.71 -2.65 -43.20
C GLU A 149 12.51 -4.04 -42.60
N GLN A 150 11.29 -4.57 -42.64
CA GLN A 150 11.00 -5.95 -42.24
C GLN A 150 11.77 -6.96 -43.11
N GLU A 151 11.72 -6.82 -44.44
CA GLU A 151 12.45 -7.69 -45.38
C GLU A 151 13.96 -7.65 -45.12
N ILE A 152 14.53 -6.47 -44.87
CA ILE A 152 15.94 -6.32 -44.49
C ILE A 152 16.24 -7.06 -43.17
N ALA A 153 15.36 -7.00 -42.19
CA ALA A 153 15.54 -7.70 -40.91
C ALA A 153 15.51 -9.23 -41.09
N GLU A 154 14.58 -9.73 -41.91
CA GLU A 154 14.48 -11.15 -42.26
C GLU A 154 15.73 -11.65 -42.99
N LEU A 155 16.19 -10.92 -44.02
CA LEU A 155 17.43 -11.23 -44.75
C LEU A 155 18.67 -11.17 -43.85
N LYS A 156 18.75 -10.21 -42.91
CA LYS A 156 19.83 -10.19 -41.91
C LYS A 156 19.79 -11.42 -41.01
N SER A 157 18.61 -11.94 -40.67
CA SER A 157 18.48 -13.16 -39.89
C SER A 157 18.98 -14.38 -40.67
N THR A 158 18.53 -14.56 -41.91
CA THR A 158 18.96 -15.70 -42.74
C THR A 158 20.48 -15.69 -42.98
N VAL A 159 21.08 -14.51 -43.15
CA VAL A 159 22.54 -14.38 -43.24
C VAL A 159 23.23 -14.81 -41.95
N ARG A 160 22.70 -14.45 -40.77
CA ARG A 160 23.27 -14.91 -39.48
C ARG A 160 23.17 -16.43 -39.34
N ASP A 161 22.04 -17.01 -39.73
CA ASP A 161 21.81 -18.46 -39.65
C ASP A 161 22.72 -19.23 -40.62
N LEU A 162 22.84 -18.78 -41.86
CA LEU A 162 23.77 -19.35 -42.83
C LEU A 162 25.22 -19.18 -42.37
N LYS A 163 25.58 -18.03 -41.78
CA LYS A 163 26.91 -17.82 -41.20
C LYS A 163 27.16 -18.76 -40.01
N ALA A 164 26.14 -19.11 -39.24
CA ALA A 164 26.23 -20.10 -38.17
C ALA A 164 26.39 -21.53 -38.71
N GLN A 165 25.71 -21.88 -39.81
CA GLN A 165 25.90 -23.15 -40.51
C GLN A 165 27.29 -23.25 -41.18
N LEU A 166 27.82 -22.12 -41.67
CA LEU A 166 29.15 -22.03 -42.28
C LEU A 166 30.28 -21.97 -41.25
N LYS A 167 30.01 -21.56 -40.00
CA LYS A 167 30.94 -21.77 -38.88
C LYS A 167 31.07 -23.28 -38.70
N PRO A 168 32.17 -23.90 -39.13
CA PRO A 168 32.06 -25.31 -39.45
C PRO A 168 32.19 -26.15 -38.18
N PRO A 169 31.68 -27.40 -38.18
CA PRO A 169 32.29 -28.56 -37.52
C PRO A 169 33.72 -28.83 -38.09
N SER A 170 34.53 -27.77 -38.18
CA SER A 170 35.69 -27.61 -39.08
C SER A 170 36.85 -28.54 -38.81
N MET A 171 36.79 -29.26 -37.70
CA MET A 171 37.78 -30.26 -37.34
C MET A 171 37.56 -31.58 -38.08
N GLN A 172 36.31 -31.97 -38.38
CA GLN A 172 36.04 -33.28 -38.99
C GLN A 172 36.31 -33.29 -40.51
N GLY A 173 35.87 -32.26 -41.24
CA GLY A 173 36.10 -32.16 -42.69
C GLY A 173 37.58 -31.99 -43.07
N ARG A 174 38.36 -31.23 -42.28
CA ARG A 174 39.81 -31.12 -42.48
C ARG A 174 40.56 -32.41 -42.10
N LYS A 175 40.08 -33.15 -41.11
CA LYS A 175 40.66 -34.44 -40.70
C LYS A 175 40.45 -35.54 -41.75
N LEU A 176 39.39 -35.44 -42.57
CA LEU A 176 39.13 -36.38 -43.67
C LEU A 176 39.92 -36.05 -44.95
N LEU A 177 40.33 -34.79 -45.14
CA LEU A 177 41.04 -34.31 -46.34
C LEU A 177 42.57 -34.25 -46.19
N LEU A 178 43.07 -34.34 -44.96
CA LEU A 178 44.50 -34.41 -44.67
C LEU A 178 44.90 -35.88 -44.50
N ASP A 179 46.03 -36.26 -45.09
CA ASP A 179 46.68 -37.54 -44.79
C ASP A 179 46.85 -37.68 -43.25
N PRO A 180 46.53 -38.84 -42.65
CA PRO A 180 46.58 -39.02 -41.20
C PRO A 180 47.91 -38.60 -40.56
N ALA A 181 49.06 -38.85 -41.22
CA ALA A 181 50.36 -38.48 -40.69
C ALA A 181 50.59 -36.96 -40.74
N VAL A 182 50.15 -36.30 -41.81
CA VAL A 182 50.20 -34.84 -41.94
C VAL A 182 49.30 -34.16 -40.91
N HIS A 183 48.12 -34.73 -40.65
CA HIS A 183 47.20 -34.22 -39.62
C HIS A 183 47.79 -34.33 -38.21
N GLU A 184 48.48 -35.44 -37.92
CA GLU A 184 49.13 -35.65 -36.64
C GLU A 184 50.27 -34.65 -36.40
N GLU A 185 51.15 -34.43 -37.38
CA GLU A 185 52.21 -33.42 -37.27
C GLU A 185 51.66 -31.99 -37.16
N PHE A 186 50.61 -31.67 -37.92
CA PHE A 186 49.97 -30.36 -37.80
C PHE A 186 49.35 -30.16 -36.40
N THR A 187 48.74 -31.20 -35.84
CA THR A 187 48.19 -31.17 -34.48
C THR A 187 49.30 -31.04 -33.44
N ARG A 188 50.40 -31.77 -33.60
CA ARG A 188 51.57 -31.69 -32.73
C ARG A 188 52.19 -30.29 -32.74
N LEU A 189 52.38 -29.71 -33.93
CA LEU A 189 52.90 -28.36 -34.09
C LEU A 189 51.94 -27.32 -33.51
N LYS A 190 50.64 -27.46 -33.74
CA LYS A 190 49.63 -26.57 -33.17
C LYS A 190 49.66 -26.58 -31.64
N ASN A 191 49.68 -27.77 -31.03
CA ASN A 191 49.76 -27.91 -29.58
C ASN A 191 51.07 -27.33 -29.04
N LEU A 192 52.19 -27.56 -29.73
CA LEU A 192 53.49 -26.99 -29.34
C LEU A 192 53.47 -25.46 -29.40
N VAL A 193 52.86 -24.87 -30.43
CA VAL A 193 52.69 -23.41 -30.53
C VAL A 193 51.81 -22.89 -29.40
N GLU A 194 50.64 -23.51 -29.16
CA GLU A 194 49.73 -23.13 -28.06
C GLU A 194 50.43 -23.20 -26.68
N ASP A 195 51.24 -24.24 -26.44
CA ASP A 195 52.00 -24.38 -25.18
C ASP A 195 53.12 -23.35 -25.05
N LYS A 196 53.80 -23.01 -26.13
CA LYS A 196 54.81 -21.93 -26.14
C LYS A 196 54.16 -20.56 -25.94
N GLU A 197 53.01 -20.29 -26.55
CA GLU A 197 52.24 -19.07 -26.35
C GLU A 197 51.79 -18.92 -24.89
N LYS A 198 51.29 -20.00 -24.27
CA LYS A 198 51.00 -20.02 -22.82
C LYS A 198 52.24 -19.69 -22.00
N LYS A 199 53.39 -20.31 -22.32
CA LYS A 199 54.64 -20.04 -21.60
C LYS A 199 55.12 -18.60 -21.76
N VAL A 200 54.99 -18.03 -22.96
CA VAL A 200 55.30 -16.62 -23.21
C VAL A 200 54.38 -15.73 -22.38
N LYS A 201 53.08 -16.02 -22.34
CA LYS A 201 52.11 -15.28 -21.54
C LYS A 201 52.41 -15.38 -20.05
N GLU A 202 52.68 -16.58 -19.52
CA GLU A 202 53.10 -16.78 -18.14
C GLU A 202 54.37 -16.00 -17.80
N LEU A 203 55.37 -15.99 -18.67
CA LEU A 203 56.60 -15.22 -18.45
C LEU A 203 56.35 -13.72 -18.53
N GLN A 204 55.47 -13.24 -19.42
CA GLN A 204 55.04 -11.84 -19.47
C GLN A 204 54.27 -11.44 -18.21
N ASP A 205 53.35 -12.30 -17.74
CA ASP A 205 52.59 -12.10 -16.51
C ASP A 205 53.52 -12.10 -15.28
N ASN A 206 54.52 -12.99 -15.25
CA ASN A 206 55.56 -13.02 -14.21
C ASN A 206 56.44 -11.77 -14.27
N ILE A 207 56.83 -11.28 -15.45
CA ILE A 207 57.56 -10.01 -15.59
C ILE A 207 56.70 -8.85 -15.11
N ALA A 208 55.41 -8.82 -15.47
CA ALA A 208 54.47 -7.81 -14.99
C ALA A 208 54.29 -7.86 -13.46
N ALA A 209 54.24 -9.07 -12.89
CA ALA A 209 54.19 -9.30 -11.45
C ALA A 209 55.50 -8.93 -10.74
N VAL A 210 56.66 -9.14 -11.36
CA VAL A 210 57.96 -8.70 -10.83
C VAL A 210 58.13 -7.18 -10.96
N ASN A 211 57.51 -6.56 -11.97
CA ASN A 211 57.39 -5.11 -12.09
C ASN A 211 56.36 -4.48 -11.13
N PHE A 212 55.59 -5.31 -10.40
CA PHE A 212 54.79 -4.85 -9.28
C PHE A 212 55.73 -4.40 -8.16
N THR A 213 55.99 -3.11 -8.12
CA THR A 213 56.67 -2.51 -6.98
C THR A 213 55.62 -2.04 -5.98
N PRO A 214 55.77 -2.32 -4.67
CA PRO A 214 54.93 -1.75 -3.62
C PRO A 214 54.90 -0.21 -3.64
N GLN A 215 55.87 0.40 -4.32
CA GLN A 215 55.99 1.84 -4.49
C GLN A 215 55.27 2.40 -5.73
N SER A 216 54.90 1.57 -6.71
CA SER A 216 54.11 2.01 -7.87
C SER A 216 52.73 2.52 -7.42
N LYS A 217 52.11 3.41 -8.20
CA LYS A 217 50.77 3.95 -7.89
C LYS A 217 49.73 2.84 -7.70
N MET A 218 49.77 1.82 -8.56
CA MET A 218 48.89 0.65 -8.47
C MET A 218 49.25 -0.24 -7.27
N GLY A 219 50.54 -0.47 -7.00
CA GLY A 219 51.00 -1.26 -5.85
C GLY A 219 50.66 -0.62 -4.50
N LYS A 220 50.81 0.70 -4.38
CA LYS A 220 50.39 1.46 -3.20
C LYS A 220 48.89 1.35 -2.97
N MET A 221 48.08 1.45 -4.02
CA MET A 221 46.62 1.31 -3.94
C MET A 221 46.21 -0.11 -3.51
N LEU A 222 46.83 -1.14 -4.08
CA LEU A 222 46.54 -2.53 -3.71
C LEU A 222 46.95 -2.81 -2.25
N MET A 223 48.14 -2.36 -1.84
CA MET A 223 48.61 -2.49 -0.46
C MET A 223 47.74 -1.73 0.54
N ALA A 224 47.24 -0.55 0.18
CA ALA A 224 46.26 0.17 0.98
C ALA A 224 44.97 -0.65 1.12
N LYS A 225 44.46 -1.23 0.02
CA LYS A 225 43.28 -2.09 0.05
C LYS A 225 43.48 -3.38 0.86
N CYS A 226 44.66 -3.98 0.80
CA CYS A 226 45.01 -5.14 1.63
C CYS A 226 45.04 -4.76 3.11
N ARG A 227 45.63 -3.61 3.47
CA ARG A 227 45.62 -3.10 4.86
C ARG A 227 44.20 -2.85 5.35
N THR A 228 43.36 -2.16 4.57
CA THR A 228 41.97 -1.90 4.98
C THR A 228 41.18 -3.20 5.16
N LEU A 229 41.32 -4.17 4.25
CA LEU A 229 40.63 -5.47 4.38
C LEU A 229 41.14 -6.26 5.59
N GLN A 230 42.42 -6.12 5.93
CA GLN A 230 43.00 -6.77 7.11
C GLN A 230 42.51 -6.13 8.40
N GLU A 231 42.43 -4.79 8.45
CA GLU A 231 41.83 -4.04 9.56
C GLU A 231 40.34 -4.39 9.73
N GLU A 232 39.58 -4.50 8.64
CA GLU A 232 38.16 -4.87 8.67
C GLU A 232 37.95 -6.30 9.20
N ASN A 233 38.79 -7.24 8.79
CA ASN A 233 38.73 -8.63 9.29
C ASN A 233 39.14 -8.73 10.77
N GLU A 234 40.13 -7.95 11.20
CA GLU A 234 40.52 -7.88 12.60
C GLU A 234 39.39 -7.28 13.44
N GLU A 235 38.73 -6.23 12.97
CA GLU A 235 37.57 -5.63 13.61
C GLU A 235 36.38 -6.60 13.71
N ILE A 236 36.07 -7.35 12.64
CA ILE A 236 35.05 -8.39 12.67
C ILE A 236 35.41 -9.48 13.69
N GLY A 237 36.68 -9.88 13.75
CA GLY A 237 37.18 -10.85 14.73
C GLY A 237 37.06 -10.33 16.17
N ASN A 238 37.42 -9.06 16.38
CA ASN A 238 37.30 -8.38 17.67
C ASN A 238 35.84 -8.30 18.10
N GLN A 239 34.94 -7.81 17.26
CA GLN A 239 33.49 -7.74 17.55
C GLN A 239 32.89 -9.12 17.84
N ALA A 240 33.30 -10.16 17.12
CA ALA A 240 32.83 -11.52 17.36
C ALA A 240 33.34 -12.08 18.71
N SER A 241 34.58 -11.77 19.08
CA SER A 241 35.17 -12.20 20.34
C SER A 241 34.63 -11.41 21.53
N GLU A 242 34.46 -10.10 21.39
CA GLU A 242 33.95 -9.19 22.40
C GLU A 242 32.46 -9.44 22.67
N GLY A 243 31.66 -9.71 21.63
CA GLY A 243 30.24 -10.05 21.78
C GLY A 243 30.02 -11.30 22.62
N LYS A 244 30.76 -12.39 22.34
CA LYS A 244 30.69 -13.62 23.13
C LYS A 244 31.23 -13.42 24.56
N MET A 245 32.30 -12.65 24.71
CA MET A 245 32.88 -12.36 26.02
C MET A 245 31.93 -11.54 26.88
N HIS A 246 31.27 -10.52 26.31
CA HIS A 246 30.28 -9.70 26.99
C HIS A 246 29.05 -10.51 27.40
N GLU A 247 28.54 -11.38 26.52
CA GLU A 247 27.42 -12.28 26.84
C GLU A 247 27.76 -13.21 28.02
N LEU A 248 28.94 -13.83 27.99
CA LEU A 248 29.41 -14.69 29.08
C LEU A 248 29.60 -13.90 30.39
N ALA A 249 30.11 -12.68 30.33
CA ALA A 249 30.27 -11.81 31.48
C ALA A 249 28.91 -11.46 32.11
N MET A 250 27.89 -11.16 31.29
CA MET A 250 26.53 -10.89 31.77
C MET A 250 25.90 -12.12 32.43
N LYS A 251 26.03 -13.31 31.82
CA LYS A 251 25.57 -14.58 32.42
C LYS A 251 26.27 -14.85 33.76
N LEU A 252 27.58 -14.61 33.84
CA LEU A 252 28.36 -14.78 35.07
C LEU A 252 27.89 -13.82 36.17
N ALA A 253 27.64 -12.55 35.85
CA ALA A 253 27.12 -11.56 36.81
C ALA A 253 25.74 -11.96 37.33
N MET A 254 24.84 -12.40 36.44
CA MET A 254 23.51 -12.90 36.80
C MET A 254 23.60 -14.11 37.74
N GLN A 255 24.45 -15.10 37.44
CA GLN A 255 24.65 -16.26 38.32
C GLN A 255 25.21 -15.87 39.68
N LYS A 256 26.13 -14.91 39.75
CA LYS A 256 26.64 -14.37 41.02
C LYS A 256 25.52 -13.76 41.86
N SER A 257 24.62 -12.99 41.24
CA SER A 257 23.45 -12.41 41.91
C SER A 257 22.53 -13.49 42.49
N GLN A 258 22.13 -14.46 41.66
CA GLN A 258 21.29 -15.59 42.07
C GLN A 258 21.91 -16.39 43.23
N LYS A 259 23.22 -16.60 43.21
CA LYS A 259 23.94 -17.28 44.29
C LYS A 259 23.87 -16.49 45.61
N VAL A 260 24.00 -15.16 45.55
CA VAL A 260 23.90 -14.29 46.73
C VAL A 260 22.48 -14.32 47.29
N GLU A 261 21.47 -14.23 46.42
CA GLU A 261 20.07 -14.30 46.82
C GLU A 261 19.71 -15.64 47.49
N LEU A 262 20.14 -16.76 46.90
CA LEU A 262 19.92 -18.08 47.48
C LEU A 262 20.59 -18.22 48.85
N ARG A 263 21.81 -17.70 49.02
CA ARG A 263 22.47 -17.65 50.33
C ARG A 263 21.68 -16.82 51.34
N SER A 264 21.14 -15.67 50.92
CA SER A 264 20.30 -14.83 51.77
C SER A 264 19.02 -15.54 52.21
N GLN A 265 18.38 -16.28 51.31
CA GLN A 265 17.20 -17.08 51.63
C GLN A 265 17.51 -18.19 52.65
N PHE A 266 18.61 -18.93 52.45
CA PHE A 266 19.04 -19.96 53.41
C PHE A 266 19.38 -19.37 54.78
N GLU A 267 20.03 -18.21 54.83
CA GLU A 267 20.33 -17.54 56.08
C GLU A 267 19.05 -17.07 56.79
N GLY A 268 18.08 -16.54 56.03
CA GLY A 268 16.75 -16.22 56.56
C GLY A 268 16.03 -17.44 57.16
N LEU A 269 16.05 -18.57 56.44
CA LEU A 269 15.46 -19.82 56.92
C LEU A 269 16.16 -20.36 58.17
N ARG A 270 17.49 -20.25 58.24
CA ARG A 270 18.27 -20.63 59.43
C ARG A 270 17.85 -19.82 60.65
N LYS A 271 17.74 -18.50 60.53
CA LYS A 271 17.29 -17.62 61.61
C LYS A 271 15.86 -17.93 62.05
N PHE A 272 14.98 -18.27 61.10
CA PHE A 272 13.62 -18.70 61.42
C PHE A 272 13.62 -20.00 62.22
N MET A 273 14.40 -21.01 61.79
CA MET A 273 14.54 -22.26 62.53
C MET A 273 15.09 -22.03 63.95
N GLU A 274 16.12 -21.20 64.11
CA GLU A 274 16.66 -20.84 65.42
C GLU A 274 15.61 -20.18 66.32
N GLY A 275 14.78 -19.28 65.77
CA GLY A 275 13.64 -18.69 66.47
C GLY A 275 12.64 -19.75 66.95
N LEU A 276 12.26 -20.69 66.08
CA LEU A 276 11.37 -21.80 66.48
C LEU A 276 12.00 -22.69 67.55
N THR A 277 13.30 -22.98 67.45
CA THR A 277 14.00 -23.76 68.48
C THR A 277 13.93 -23.05 69.83
N ASN A 278 14.20 -21.74 69.88
CA ASN A 278 14.11 -20.95 71.11
C ASN A 278 12.68 -20.91 71.68
N ASP A 279 11.66 -20.81 70.83
CA ASP A 279 10.25 -20.84 71.26
C ASP A 279 9.85 -22.21 71.80
N VAL A 280 10.35 -23.29 71.20
CA VAL A 280 10.16 -24.66 71.69
C VAL A 280 10.84 -24.85 73.03
N GLU A 281 12.08 -24.38 73.20
CA GLU A 281 12.81 -24.44 74.48
C GLU A 281 12.05 -23.67 75.58
N ARG A 282 11.62 -22.44 75.31
CA ARG A 282 10.82 -21.64 76.26
C ARG A 282 9.48 -22.32 76.59
N SER A 283 8.80 -22.87 75.59
CA SER A 283 7.56 -23.63 75.80
C SER A 283 7.80 -24.85 76.68
N ASN A 284 8.90 -25.57 76.44
CA ASN A 284 9.29 -26.73 77.23
C ASN A 284 9.62 -26.36 78.69
N GLU A 285 10.34 -25.25 78.91
CA GLU A 285 10.57 -24.68 80.26
C GLU A 285 9.26 -24.36 80.99
N MET A 286 8.29 -23.74 80.30
CA MET A 286 6.97 -23.45 80.88
C MET A 286 6.21 -24.73 81.24
N VAL A 287 6.28 -25.77 80.41
CA VAL A 287 5.66 -27.07 80.69
C VAL A 287 6.25 -27.69 81.95
N VAL A 288 7.58 -27.67 82.12
CA VAL A 288 8.24 -28.19 83.34
C VAL A 288 7.77 -27.42 84.58
N MET A 289 7.76 -26.08 84.54
CA MET A 289 7.25 -25.28 85.67
C MET A 289 5.78 -25.59 86.00
N MET A 290 4.94 -25.85 84.99
CA MET A 290 3.55 -26.22 85.21
C MET A 290 3.42 -27.63 85.79
N GLN A 291 4.28 -28.57 85.38
CA GLN A 291 4.35 -29.92 85.96
C GLN A 291 4.74 -29.87 87.45
N GLU A 292 5.76 -29.08 87.82
CA GLU A 292 6.17 -28.88 89.21
C GLU A 292 5.03 -28.32 90.07
N LYS A 293 4.30 -27.32 89.56
CA LYS A 293 3.13 -26.76 90.25
C LYS A 293 2.00 -27.77 90.39
N LEU A 294 1.75 -28.59 89.37
CA LEU A 294 0.75 -29.67 89.45
C LEU A 294 1.14 -30.68 90.53
N GLU A 295 2.41 -31.09 90.57
CA GLU A 295 2.93 -32.01 91.59
C GLU A 295 2.82 -31.42 93.00
N GLU A 296 3.13 -30.13 93.19
CA GLU A 296 2.94 -29.44 94.47
C GLU A 296 1.46 -29.44 94.89
N LYS A 297 0.54 -29.13 93.96
CA LYS A 297 -0.90 -29.17 94.22
C LYS A 297 -1.38 -30.58 94.54
N ASP A 298 -0.90 -31.60 93.83
CA ASP A 298 -1.22 -33.00 94.10
C ASP A 298 -0.70 -33.42 95.48
N ASN A 299 0.49 -33.00 95.88
CA ASN A 299 1.04 -33.23 97.21
C ASN A 299 0.19 -32.56 98.31
N VAL A 300 -0.30 -31.34 98.09
CA VAL A 300 -1.23 -30.66 99.00
C VAL A 300 -2.57 -31.40 99.07
N ILE A 301 -3.11 -31.82 97.93
CA ILE A 301 -4.36 -32.60 97.87
C ILE A 301 -4.19 -33.91 98.65
N GLN A 302 -3.09 -34.63 98.46
CA GLN A 302 -2.80 -35.86 99.20
C GLN A 302 -2.68 -35.61 100.71
N ARG A 303 -2.04 -34.49 101.12
CA ARG A 303 -1.95 -34.09 102.53
C ARG A 303 -3.33 -33.81 103.13
N LEU A 304 -4.14 -32.98 102.46
CA LEU A 304 -5.51 -32.65 102.89
C LEU A 304 -6.40 -33.89 102.94
N LYS A 305 -6.27 -34.82 101.98
CA LYS A 305 -6.97 -36.12 102.01
C LYS A 305 -6.61 -36.93 103.26
N ARG A 306 -5.31 -37.01 103.61
CA ARG A 306 -4.86 -37.69 104.85
C ARG A 306 -5.40 -37.01 106.10
N GLU A 307 -5.35 -35.68 106.17
CA GLU A 307 -5.91 -34.92 107.30
C GLU A 307 -7.42 -35.12 107.44
N LEU A 308 -8.14 -35.17 106.32
CA LEU A 308 -9.59 -35.41 106.31
C LEU A 308 -9.93 -36.84 106.75
N GLN A 309 -9.17 -37.85 106.31
CA GLN A 309 -9.30 -39.24 106.79
C GLN A 309 -8.98 -39.36 108.30
N GLN A 310 -7.98 -38.64 108.80
CA GLN A 310 -7.64 -38.64 110.23
C GLN A 310 -8.72 -37.93 111.06
N LYS A 311 -9.33 -36.87 110.54
CA LYS A 311 -10.46 -36.20 111.20
C LYS A 311 -11.71 -37.07 111.20
N SER A 312 -12.02 -37.77 110.11
CA SER A 312 -13.16 -38.69 110.09
C SER A 312 -12.98 -39.83 111.09
N SER A 313 -11.77 -40.40 111.22
CA SER A 313 -11.53 -41.44 112.25
C SER A 313 -11.64 -40.90 113.69
N MET A 314 -11.25 -39.66 113.95
CA MET A 314 -11.44 -39.02 115.28
C MET A 314 -12.90 -38.60 115.54
N GLU A 315 -13.69 -38.33 114.49
CA GLU A 315 -15.14 -38.10 114.61
C GLU A 315 -15.88 -39.42 114.83
N ASP A 316 -15.48 -40.51 114.16
CA ASP A 316 -15.98 -41.85 114.42
C ASP A 316 -15.68 -42.28 115.88
N GLU A 317 -14.46 -42.05 116.38
CA GLU A 317 -14.12 -42.28 117.81
C GLU A 317 -14.95 -41.41 118.78
N LYS A 318 -15.36 -40.19 118.38
CA LYS A 318 -16.24 -39.33 119.19
C LYS A 318 -17.71 -39.73 119.12
N ILE A 319 -18.16 -40.28 117.99
CA ILE A 319 -19.53 -40.80 117.81
C ILE A 319 -19.66 -42.14 118.56
N ASP A 320 -18.63 -43.00 118.54
CA ASP A 320 -18.59 -44.22 119.35
C ASP A 320 -18.52 -43.90 120.86
N ALA A 321 -17.72 -42.91 121.28
CA ALA A 321 -17.75 -42.45 122.68
C ALA A 321 -19.08 -41.79 123.11
N ALA A 322 -19.90 -41.33 122.15
CA ALA A 322 -21.24 -40.79 122.39
C ALA A 322 -22.35 -41.86 122.27
N SER A 323 -22.16 -42.95 121.52
CA SER A 323 -23.07 -44.10 121.48
C SER A 323 -22.86 -45.02 122.69
N GLU A 324 -21.62 -45.25 123.14
CA GLU A 324 -21.31 -46.01 124.36
C GLU A 324 -21.84 -45.33 125.64
N LYS A 325 -21.99 -43.99 125.65
CA LYS A 325 -22.67 -43.26 126.74
C LYS A 325 -24.19 -43.27 126.65
N LYS A 326 -24.78 -43.63 125.51
CA LYS A 326 -26.24 -43.72 125.34
C LYS A 326 -26.77 -45.14 125.52
N GLU A 327 -25.97 -46.17 125.28
CA GLU A 327 -26.34 -47.56 125.55
C GLU A 327 -26.13 -47.97 127.03
N ASN A 328 -25.33 -47.22 127.79
CA ASN A 328 -25.12 -47.44 129.23
C ASN A 328 -26.07 -46.62 130.14
N CYS A 329 -27.09 -45.96 129.57
CA CYS A 329 -28.11 -45.18 130.30
C CYS A 329 -29.52 -45.79 130.22
N GLU A 330 -29.63 -47.06 129.78
CA GLU A 330 -30.89 -47.85 129.79
C GLU A 330 -30.76 -49.16 130.60
N LYS A 331 -29.70 -49.31 131.40
CA LYS A 331 -29.59 -50.36 132.42
C LYS A 331 -29.01 -49.76 133.69
N ILE A 332 -29.71 -49.99 134.80
CA ILE A 332 -29.38 -49.63 136.19
C ILE A 332 -29.91 -48.24 136.62
N ALA A 333 -31.23 -48.14 136.69
CA ALA A 333 -31.93 -47.35 137.70
C ALA A 333 -33.15 -48.15 138.20
N GLU A 334 -32.90 -49.36 138.72
CA GLU A 334 -33.73 -49.98 139.75
C GLU A 334 -32.86 -50.09 140.99
N GLU A 335 -33.27 -49.48 142.09
CA GLU A 335 -33.37 -50.15 143.40
C GLU A 335 -33.96 -49.20 144.47
N PRO A 336 -34.53 -49.74 145.57
CA PRO A 336 -35.89 -49.47 146.04
C PRO A 336 -35.96 -48.67 147.35
N VAL A 337 -37.14 -48.17 147.73
CA VAL A 337 -37.58 -48.08 149.14
C VAL A 337 -39.12 -48.09 149.25
N ASN A 338 -39.62 -49.05 150.06
CA ASN A 338 -40.95 -49.21 150.71
C ASN A 338 -42.21 -49.54 149.90
#